data_AF-A0A0S8CQS1-F1
#
_entry.id   AF-A0A0S8CQS1-F1
#
_cell.length_a   1.000
_cell.length_b   1.000
_cell.length_c   1.000
_cell.angle_alpha   90.00
_cell.angle_beta   90.00
_cell.angle_gamma   90.00
#
_symmetry.space_group_name_H-M   'P 1'
#
loop_
_entity.id
_entity.type
_entity.pdbx_description
1 polymer ?
#
loop_
_entity_poly.entity_id
_entity_poly.type
_entity_poly.pdbx_seq_one_letter_code
_entity_poly.pdbx_strand_id
1 'polypeptide(L)'
;MGSDLQDIFKLAAKHFYKKYKKAGGSQAEIAEKLGITQSYVSAVMGGSKTASLELQNQIANILYGPFEEFLAVGRRIQKNLDPEQKEAPEPKEGVEKLIAELTYYVMDHQRIEKELSETKNFYEDIVQNLQSGVFVTDCDDIIFFANKTMVNIVGILPEKLLGVSCFFSQNEFPGLDAAEFLEKYKDAKESLTPLFYENVQVLTPGERKTYLSGWMIPNVVDGQYNGMTCTIRDTTRSQELTMLLSITLDNSPYAIGISKKRSEGGTHGTTYFTNKKMRQLFGQNATDYKNISIKESLDKCEKFIRNKKTWRKFLEQHAAKGTKGSLVIRHTNGKQYKWTSENLLDNDGKPWGRMAIVKEVGKGRRKEDR
;
A
#
# COMPACT_ATOMS: atom_id res chain seq x y z
N MET A 1 13.22 33.54 -42.01
CA MET A 1 12.43 33.88 -40.79
C MET A 1 13.03 33.30 -39.51
N GLY A 2 13.59 32.08 -39.49
CA GLY A 2 14.14 31.48 -38.26
C GLY A 2 15.42 32.12 -37.68
N SER A 3 16.28 32.77 -38.48
CA SER A 3 17.52 33.39 -37.96
C SER A 3 17.24 34.71 -37.22
N ASP A 4 16.21 35.45 -37.63
CA ASP A 4 15.87 36.76 -37.06
C ASP A 4 15.31 36.63 -35.64
N LEU A 5 14.44 35.63 -35.40
CA LEU A 5 13.87 35.36 -34.08
C LEU A 5 14.93 34.93 -33.05
N GLN A 6 15.90 34.13 -33.47
CA GLN A 6 16.97 33.66 -32.60
C GLN A 6 17.91 34.81 -32.20
N ASP A 7 18.20 35.73 -33.12
CA ASP A 7 19.00 36.92 -32.84
C ASP A 7 18.27 37.88 -31.89
N ILE A 8 16.96 38.07 -32.10
CA ILE A 8 16.09 38.84 -31.19
C ILE A 8 16.10 38.23 -29.78
N PHE A 9 15.90 36.91 -29.66
CA PHE A 9 15.91 36.21 -28.39
C PHE A 9 17.25 36.37 -27.66
N LYS A 10 18.36 36.20 -28.37
CA LYS A 10 19.72 36.39 -27.83
C LYS A 10 19.93 37.79 -27.27
N LEU A 11 19.49 38.82 -28.00
CA LEU A 11 19.62 40.22 -27.56
C LEU A 11 18.82 40.50 -26.29
N ALA A 12 17.57 40.00 -26.23
CA ALA A 12 16.72 40.09 -25.05
C ALA A 12 17.31 39.32 -23.86
N ALA A 13 17.74 38.08 -24.06
CA ALA A 13 18.35 37.24 -23.03
C ALA A 13 19.58 37.90 -22.43
N LYS A 14 20.45 38.49 -23.26
CA LYS A 14 21.62 39.23 -22.78
C LYS A 14 21.24 40.45 -21.95
N HIS A 15 20.20 41.18 -22.33
CA HIS A 15 19.72 42.35 -21.59
C HIS A 15 19.16 41.96 -20.22
N PHE A 16 18.18 41.05 -20.18
CA PHE A 16 17.51 40.67 -18.95
C PHE A 16 18.38 39.83 -18.02
N TYR A 17 19.25 38.96 -18.57
CA TYR A 17 20.22 38.24 -17.75
C TYR A 17 21.18 39.17 -17.01
N LYS A 18 21.55 40.33 -17.58
CA LYS A 18 22.36 41.33 -16.89
C LYS A 18 21.63 41.93 -15.68
N LYS A 19 20.31 42.14 -15.77
CA LYS A 19 19.46 42.61 -14.66
C LYS A 19 19.27 41.50 -13.61
N TYR A 20 18.94 40.29 -14.06
CA TYR A 20 18.80 39.10 -13.23
C TYR A 20 20.07 38.81 -12.41
N LYS A 21 21.25 38.90 -13.04
CA LYS A 21 22.55 38.74 -12.38
C LYS A 21 22.84 39.80 -11.33
N LYS A 22 22.43 41.06 -11.57
CA LYS A 22 22.57 42.14 -10.57
C LYS A 22 21.67 41.92 -9.35
N ALA A 23 20.55 41.24 -9.52
CA ALA A 23 19.65 40.85 -8.43
C ALA A 23 20.10 39.56 -7.70
N GLY A 24 21.29 39.04 -8.00
CA GLY A 24 21.86 37.85 -7.37
C GLY A 24 21.68 36.54 -8.14
N GLY A 25 20.96 36.55 -9.26
CA GLY A 25 20.65 35.33 -10.03
C GLY A 25 21.82 34.78 -10.84
N SER A 26 21.86 33.46 -11.05
CA SER A 26 22.91 32.77 -11.81
C SER A 26 22.37 31.90 -12.96
N GLN A 27 23.23 31.57 -13.94
CA GLN A 27 22.85 30.60 -14.98
C GLN A 27 22.68 29.18 -14.41
N ALA A 28 23.35 28.87 -13.29
CA ALA A 28 23.22 27.58 -12.62
C ALA A 28 21.82 27.41 -12.02
N GLU A 29 21.27 28.45 -11.41
CA GLU A 29 19.89 28.46 -10.88
C GLU A 29 18.84 28.33 -11.99
N ILE A 30 19.06 29.00 -13.14
CA ILE A 30 18.20 28.84 -14.32
C ILE A 30 18.25 27.38 -14.81
N ALA A 31 19.45 26.81 -14.87
CA ALA A 31 19.67 25.45 -15.32
C ALA A 31 19.00 24.41 -14.40
N GLU A 32 19.10 24.61 -13.09
CA GLU A 32 18.45 23.78 -12.06
C GLU A 32 16.93 23.83 -12.19
N LYS A 33 16.34 25.03 -12.29
CA LYS A 33 14.89 25.21 -12.47
C LYS A 33 14.33 24.58 -13.74
N LEU A 34 15.16 24.46 -14.78
CA LEU A 34 14.78 23.92 -16.08
C LEU A 34 15.22 22.46 -16.28
N GLY A 35 15.90 21.86 -15.31
CA GLY A 35 16.40 20.47 -15.42
C GLY A 35 17.44 20.26 -16.53
N ILE A 36 18.19 21.30 -16.90
CA ILE A 36 19.20 21.25 -17.98
C ILE A 36 20.58 21.66 -17.48
N THR A 37 21.62 21.55 -18.32
CA THR A 37 22.98 21.94 -17.91
C THR A 37 23.22 23.44 -18.03
N GLN A 38 24.00 24.00 -17.11
CA GLN A 38 24.43 25.41 -17.16
C GLN A 38 25.12 25.76 -18.49
N SER A 39 25.95 24.85 -19.00
CA SER A 39 26.60 25.00 -20.32
C SER A 39 25.59 25.13 -21.45
N TYR A 40 24.47 24.40 -21.38
CA TYR A 40 23.43 24.47 -22.39
C TYR A 40 22.64 25.78 -22.31
N VAL A 41 22.28 26.23 -21.11
CA VAL A 41 21.68 27.57 -20.88
C VAL A 41 22.59 28.67 -21.45
N SER A 42 23.89 28.58 -21.20
CA SER A 42 24.87 29.54 -21.71
C SER A 42 24.94 29.54 -23.24
N ALA A 43 24.95 28.35 -23.85
CA ALA A 43 24.98 28.20 -25.31
C ALA A 43 23.71 28.75 -25.99
N VAL A 44 22.55 28.54 -25.38
CA VAL A 44 21.25 29.04 -25.88
C VAL A 44 21.18 30.56 -25.76
N MET A 45 21.51 31.13 -24.59
CA MET A 45 21.54 32.59 -24.41
C MET A 45 22.64 33.29 -25.24
N GLY A 46 23.75 32.60 -25.48
CA GLY A 46 24.84 33.07 -26.34
C GLY A 46 24.52 32.96 -27.85
N GLY A 47 23.46 32.24 -28.21
CA GLY A 47 23.05 31.96 -29.58
C GLY A 47 23.95 30.97 -30.32
N SER A 48 24.84 30.25 -29.62
CA SER A 48 25.67 29.20 -30.23
C SER A 48 24.91 27.87 -30.38
N LYS A 49 23.75 27.74 -29.72
CA LYS A 49 22.79 26.65 -29.94
C LYS A 49 21.37 27.22 -30.05
N THR A 50 20.57 26.64 -30.93
CA THR A 50 19.14 26.96 -31.06
C THR A 50 18.34 26.02 -30.17
N ALA A 51 17.61 26.58 -29.21
CA ALA A 51 16.67 25.85 -28.37
C ALA A 51 15.27 25.81 -28.99
N SER A 52 14.41 24.87 -28.57
CA SER A 52 12.98 24.88 -28.90
C SER A 52 12.32 26.18 -28.40
N LEU A 53 11.23 26.59 -29.06
CA LEU A 53 10.41 27.74 -28.65
C LEU A 53 9.93 27.62 -27.20
N GLU A 54 9.59 26.41 -26.76
CA GLU A 54 9.20 26.10 -25.38
C GLU A 54 10.31 26.43 -24.39
N LEU A 55 11.54 25.97 -24.66
CA LEU A 55 12.68 26.24 -23.77
C LEU A 55 13.07 27.73 -23.78
N GLN A 56 12.98 28.41 -24.92
CA GLN A 56 13.17 29.86 -25.01
C GLN A 56 12.13 30.63 -24.18
N ASN A 57 10.86 30.20 -24.22
CA ASN A 57 9.78 30.77 -23.42
C ASN A 57 10.02 30.57 -21.91
N GLN A 58 10.41 29.37 -21.50
CA GLN A 58 10.74 29.09 -20.10
C GLN A 58 11.90 29.96 -19.59
N ILE A 59 12.96 30.14 -20.39
CA ILE A 59 14.07 31.04 -20.06
C ILE A 59 13.58 32.49 -19.94
N ALA A 60 12.73 32.96 -20.86
CA ALA A 60 12.19 34.31 -20.83
C ALA A 60 11.32 34.58 -19.59
N ASN A 61 10.47 33.61 -19.20
CA ASN A 61 9.63 33.71 -18.00
C ASN A 61 10.47 33.81 -16.72
N ILE A 62 11.60 33.11 -16.63
CA ILE A 62 12.51 33.20 -15.47
C ILE A 62 13.22 34.56 -15.44
N LEU A 63 13.63 35.08 -16.60
CA LEU A 63 14.43 36.29 -16.70
C LEU A 63 13.62 37.59 -16.59
N TYR A 64 12.35 37.56 -17.03
CA TYR A 64 11.53 38.76 -17.12
C TYR A 64 10.03 38.46 -16.95
N GLY A 65 9.47 37.56 -17.76
CA GLY A 65 8.02 37.38 -17.87
C GLY A 65 7.59 36.98 -19.29
N PRO A 66 6.39 37.39 -19.75
CA PRO A 66 5.79 36.92 -21.01
C PRO A 66 6.75 36.97 -22.20
N PHE A 67 6.84 35.86 -22.95
CA PHE A 67 7.80 35.70 -24.04
C PHE A 67 7.70 36.80 -25.11
N GLU A 68 6.49 37.28 -25.42
CA GLU A 68 6.26 38.37 -26.37
C GLU A 68 6.91 39.68 -25.91
N GLU A 69 6.74 40.06 -24.64
CA GLU A 69 7.36 41.26 -24.09
C GLU A 69 8.88 41.13 -24.03
N PHE A 70 9.35 39.93 -23.70
CA PHE A 70 10.78 39.62 -23.72
C PHE A 70 11.37 39.81 -25.13
N LEU A 71 10.72 39.27 -26.17
CA LEU A 71 11.16 39.44 -27.56
C LEU A 71 11.01 40.88 -28.07
N ALA A 72 10.00 41.63 -27.61
CA ALA A 72 9.82 43.03 -27.97
C ALA A 72 11.05 43.87 -27.58
N VAL A 73 11.60 43.64 -26.39
CA VAL A 73 12.85 44.27 -25.95
C VAL A 73 14.03 43.86 -26.83
N GLY A 74 14.09 42.59 -27.24
CA GLY A 74 15.09 42.11 -28.20
C GLY A 74 15.03 42.85 -29.55
N ARG A 75 13.82 43.07 -30.09
CA ARG A 75 13.60 43.81 -31.36
C ARG A 75 14.02 45.26 -31.25
N ARG A 76 13.79 45.91 -30.11
CA ARG A 76 14.26 47.28 -29.86
C ARG A 76 15.77 47.37 -29.87
N ILE A 77 16.44 46.47 -29.15
CA ILE A 77 17.90 46.41 -29.13
C ILE A 77 18.46 46.19 -30.54
N GLN A 78 17.85 45.30 -31.32
CA GLN A 78 18.25 45.02 -32.70
C GLN A 78 18.14 46.27 -33.59
N LYS A 79 17.12 47.10 -33.37
CA LYS A 79 16.86 48.36 -34.10
C LYS A 79 17.59 49.58 -33.51
N ASN A 80 18.50 49.40 -32.55
CA ASN A 80 19.17 50.49 -31.80
C ASN A 80 18.18 51.46 -31.09
N LEU A 81 17.01 50.96 -30.70
CA LEU A 81 16.02 51.69 -29.89
C LEU A 81 16.27 51.46 -28.40
N ASP A 82 15.83 52.39 -27.56
CA ASP A 82 15.99 52.27 -26.11
C ASP A 82 15.17 51.07 -25.57
N PRO A 83 15.81 50.09 -24.91
CA PRO A 83 15.14 48.90 -24.35
C PRO A 83 14.04 49.23 -23.34
N GLU A 84 14.16 50.37 -22.65
CA GLU A 84 13.24 50.82 -21.59
C GLU A 84 12.17 51.78 -22.12
N GLN A 85 12.25 52.13 -23.42
CA GLN A 85 11.21 52.89 -24.09
C GLN A 85 9.95 52.04 -24.17
N LYS A 86 8.96 52.38 -23.35
CA LYS A 86 7.59 51.93 -23.54
C LYS A 86 7.08 52.63 -24.80
N GLU A 87 7.17 51.97 -25.95
CA GLU A 87 6.25 52.29 -27.04
C GLU A 87 4.86 52.28 -26.43
N ALA A 88 4.11 53.38 -26.57
CA ALA A 88 2.66 53.26 -26.51
C ALA A 88 2.34 52.11 -27.48
N PRO A 89 1.64 51.06 -27.03
CA PRO A 89 1.39 49.92 -27.89
C PRO A 89 0.79 50.50 -29.17
N GLU A 90 1.47 50.35 -30.30
CA GLU A 90 0.72 50.41 -31.55
C GLU A 90 -0.44 49.45 -31.32
N PRO A 91 -1.69 49.90 -31.49
CA PRO A 91 -2.80 48.99 -31.35
C PRO A 91 -2.51 47.85 -32.33
N LYS A 92 -2.12 46.68 -31.81
CA LYS A 92 -2.06 45.45 -32.60
C LYS A 92 -3.51 45.15 -32.98
N GLU A 93 -4.03 45.86 -33.97
CA GLU A 93 -5.35 45.63 -34.53
C GLU A 93 -5.24 44.45 -35.51
N GLY A 94 -6.13 43.48 -35.33
CA GLY A 94 -6.31 42.38 -36.25
C GLY A 94 -5.39 41.17 -36.05
N VAL A 95 -5.15 40.47 -37.16
CA VAL A 95 -4.78 39.04 -37.25
C VAL A 95 -3.55 38.64 -36.41
N GLU A 96 -2.57 39.51 -36.21
CA GLU A 96 -1.34 39.18 -35.46
C GLU A 96 -1.56 38.97 -33.95
N LYS A 97 -2.47 39.75 -33.33
CA LYS A 97 -2.85 39.53 -31.93
C LYS A 97 -3.58 38.20 -31.77
N LEU A 98 -4.48 37.89 -32.71
CA LEU A 98 -5.22 36.63 -32.74
C LEU A 98 -4.28 35.44 -32.94
N ILE A 99 -3.28 35.54 -33.82
CA ILE A 99 -2.27 34.50 -34.01
C ILE A 99 -1.47 34.26 -32.72
N ALA A 100 -1.04 35.31 -32.01
CA ALA A 100 -0.29 35.17 -30.77
C ALA A 100 -1.13 34.53 -29.66
N GLU A 101 -2.38 34.96 -29.48
CA GLU A 101 -3.32 34.38 -28.51
C GLU A 101 -3.62 32.91 -28.84
N LEU A 102 -3.87 32.59 -30.11
CA LEU A 102 -4.13 31.22 -30.56
C LEU A 102 -2.90 30.33 -30.41
N THR A 103 -1.70 30.85 -30.70
CA THR A 103 -0.46 30.09 -30.53
C THR A 103 -0.21 29.78 -29.07
N TYR A 104 -0.42 30.75 -28.16
CA TYR A 104 -0.33 30.51 -26.72
C TYR A 104 -1.37 29.48 -26.26
N TYR A 105 -2.62 29.62 -26.69
CA TYR A 105 -3.69 28.67 -26.37
C TYR A 105 -3.36 27.24 -26.82
N VAL A 106 -2.87 27.07 -28.06
CA VAL A 106 -2.48 25.75 -28.59
C VAL A 106 -1.31 25.16 -27.82
N MET A 107 -0.27 25.95 -27.51
CA MET A 107 0.87 25.47 -26.73
C MET A 107 0.46 25.07 -25.31
N ASP A 108 -0.38 25.87 -24.66
CA ASP A 108 -0.86 25.58 -23.30
C ASP A 108 -1.75 24.33 -23.27
N HIS A 109 -2.63 24.17 -24.27
CA HIS A 109 -3.46 22.97 -24.43
C HIS A 109 -2.60 21.72 -24.62
N GLN A 110 -1.59 21.77 -25.50
CA GLN A 110 -0.67 20.66 -25.73
C GLN A 110 0.13 20.30 -24.48
N ARG A 111 0.54 21.31 -23.70
CA ARG A 111 1.23 21.09 -22.42
C ARG A 111 0.31 20.37 -21.42
N ILE A 112 -0.93 20.84 -21.26
CA ILE A 112 -1.90 20.23 -20.34
C ILE A 112 -2.22 18.79 -20.77
N GLU A 113 -2.44 18.54 -22.07
CA GLU A 113 -2.67 17.18 -22.59
C GLU A 113 -1.48 16.26 -22.31
N LYS A 114 -0.26 16.77 -22.49
CA LYS A 114 0.97 16.02 -22.21
C LYS A 114 1.12 15.72 -20.72
N GLU A 115 0.96 16.71 -19.85
CA GLU A 115 1.01 16.54 -18.39
C GLU A 115 -0.06 15.55 -17.91
N LEU A 116 -1.28 15.64 -18.46
CA LEU A 116 -2.37 14.71 -18.18
C LEU A 116 -2.02 13.27 -18.63
N SER A 117 -1.47 13.11 -19.83
CA SER A 117 -1.04 11.81 -20.35
C SER A 117 0.11 11.22 -19.53
N GLU A 118 1.11 12.02 -19.17
CA GLU A 118 2.25 11.58 -18.35
C GLU A 118 1.77 11.14 -16.95
N THR A 119 0.90 11.94 -16.35
CA THR A 119 0.29 11.63 -15.04
C THR A 119 -0.56 10.37 -15.10
N LYS A 120 -1.38 10.21 -16.15
CA LYS A 120 -2.19 9.01 -16.37
C LYS A 120 -1.30 7.77 -16.52
N ASN A 121 -0.27 7.83 -17.37
CA ASN A 121 0.66 6.73 -17.60
C ASN A 121 1.39 6.36 -16.30
N PHE A 122 1.79 7.34 -15.50
CA PHE A 122 2.43 7.11 -14.20
C PHE A 122 1.50 6.35 -13.23
N TYR A 123 0.24 6.76 -13.11
CA TYR A 123 -0.73 6.05 -12.26
C TYR A 123 -1.07 4.66 -12.78
N GLU A 124 -1.24 4.49 -14.10
CA GLU A 124 -1.44 3.20 -14.71
C GLU A 124 -0.26 2.26 -14.42
N ASP A 125 0.98 2.72 -14.57
CA ASP A 125 2.18 1.93 -14.25
C ASP A 125 2.22 1.51 -12.78
N ILE A 126 1.87 2.40 -11.85
CA ILE A 126 1.79 2.05 -10.43
C ILE A 126 0.78 0.91 -10.22
N VAL A 127 -0.46 1.11 -10.69
CA VAL A 127 -1.55 0.16 -10.46
C VAL A 127 -1.30 -1.17 -11.14
N GLN A 128 -0.72 -1.17 -12.34
CA GLN A 128 -0.33 -2.38 -13.06
C GLN A 128 0.73 -3.19 -12.30
N ASN A 129 1.67 -2.53 -11.62
CA ASN A 129 2.77 -3.21 -10.93
C ASN A 129 2.50 -3.52 -9.45
N LEU A 130 1.31 -3.22 -8.92
CA LEU A 130 0.91 -3.62 -7.58
C LEU A 130 0.90 -5.16 -7.44
N GLN A 131 1.42 -5.67 -6.33
CA GLN A 131 1.32 -7.10 -5.96
C GLN A 131 -0.10 -7.53 -5.55
N SER A 132 -1.04 -6.59 -5.51
CA SER A 132 -2.46 -6.82 -5.33
C SER A 132 -3.19 -6.68 -6.66
N GLY A 133 -4.14 -7.56 -6.90
CA GLY A 133 -5.14 -7.40 -7.94
C GLY A 133 -5.99 -6.18 -7.65
N VAL A 134 -6.32 -5.41 -8.68
CA VAL A 134 -7.22 -4.27 -8.58
C VAL A 134 -8.21 -4.36 -9.72
N PHE A 135 -9.50 -4.21 -9.42
CA PHE A 135 -10.52 -3.97 -10.43
C PHE A 135 -11.46 -2.85 -9.96
N VAL A 136 -12.06 -2.15 -10.92
CA VAL A 136 -13.01 -1.06 -10.66
C VAL A 136 -14.28 -1.29 -11.47
N THR A 137 -15.42 -1.07 -10.82
CA THR A 137 -16.75 -1.16 -11.42
C THR A 137 -17.41 0.21 -11.51
N ASP A 138 -18.36 0.34 -12.44
CA ASP A 138 -19.26 1.49 -12.54
C ASP A 138 -20.51 1.35 -11.66
N CYS A 139 -21.48 2.26 -11.80
CA CYS A 139 -22.73 2.26 -11.03
C CYS A 139 -23.58 0.98 -11.21
N ASP A 140 -23.43 0.28 -12.34
CA ASP A 140 -24.13 -0.97 -12.66
C ASP A 140 -23.31 -2.22 -12.31
N ASP A 141 -22.22 -2.03 -11.54
CA ASP A 141 -21.27 -3.05 -11.14
C ASP A 141 -20.54 -3.73 -12.31
N ILE A 142 -20.45 -3.04 -13.45
CA ILE A 142 -19.73 -3.51 -14.63
C ILE A 142 -18.27 -3.14 -14.49
N ILE A 143 -17.39 -4.13 -14.61
CA ILE A 143 -15.94 -3.92 -14.49
C ILE A 143 -15.45 -3.14 -15.71
N PHE A 144 -14.91 -1.94 -15.50
CA PHE A 144 -14.31 -1.13 -16.58
C PHE A 144 -12.78 -1.04 -16.48
N PHE A 145 -12.21 -1.50 -15.37
CA PHE A 145 -10.76 -1.55 -15.17
C PHE A 145 -10.37 -2.81 -14.41
N ALA A 146 -9.28 -3.45 -14.82
CA ALA A 146 -8.60 -4.50 -14.07
C ALA A 146 -7.10 -4.45 -14.35
N ASN A 147 -6.27 -4.68 -13.34
CA ASN A 147 -4.81 -4.72 -13.51
C ASN A 147 -4.29 -6.12 -13.87
N LYS A 148 -3.07 -6.19 -14.42
CA LYS A 148 -2.43 -7.46 -14.84
C LYS A 148 -2.26 -8.49 -13.73
N THR A 149 -2.20 -8.05 -12.47
CA THR A 149 -2.04 -8.94 -11.31
C THR A 149 -3.25 -9.88 -11.12
N MET A 150 -4.42 -9.53 -11.66
CA MET A 150 -5.60 -10.40 -11.66
C MET A 150 -5.34 -11.77 -12.30
N VAL A 151 -4.49 -11.85 -13.33
CA VAL A 151 -4.12 -13.12 -13.97
C VAL A 151 -3.48 -14.09 -12.99
N ASN A 152 -2.60 -13.58 -12.13
CA ASN A 152 -1.86 -14.41 -11.19
C ASN A 152 -2.77 -14.94 -10.08
N ILE A 153 -3.70 -14.10 -9.62
CA ILE A 153 -4.59 -14.40 -8.49
C ILE A 153 -5.74 -15.30 -8.94
N VAL A 154 -6.57 -14.83 -9.88
CA VAL A 154 -7.80 -15.52 -10.27
C VAL A 154 -7.67 -16.32 -11.56
N GLY A 155 -6.57 -16.19 -12.31
CA GLY A 155 -6.37 -16.93 -13.56
C GLY A 155 -7.10 -16.33 -14.77
N ILE A 156 -7.60 -15.10 -14.65
CA ILE A 156 -8.40 -14.44 -15.69
C ILE A 156 -7.61 -13.24 -16.24
N LEU A 157 -7.55 -13.14 -17.57
CA LEU A 157 -6.95 -11.99 -18.26
C LEU A 157 -7.76 -10.71 -17.98
N PRO A 158 -7.12 -9.56 -17.72
CA PRO A 158 -7.83 -8.31 -17.43
C PRO A 158 -8.78 -7.93 -18.57
N GLU A 159 -8.39 -8.15 -19.83
CA GLU A 159 -9.24 -7.82 -20.98
C GLU A 159 -10.55 -8.61 -20.99
N LYS A 160 -10.57 -9.83 -20.43
CA LYS A 160 -11.79 -10.64 -20.32
C LYS A 160 -12.70 -10.19 -19.19
N LEU A 161 -12.15 -9.51 -18.18
CA LEU A 161 -12.94 -8.97 -17.07
C LEU A 161 -13.70 -7.71 -17.47
N LEU A 162 -13.21 -6.96 -18.47
CA LEU A 162 -13.84 -5.72 -18.91
C LEU A 162 -15.25 -5.97 -19.48
N GLY A 163 -16.22 -5.18 -19.06
CA GLY A 163 -17.63 -5.31 -19.46
C GLY A 163 -18.39 -6.41 -18.72
N VAL A 164 -17.73 -7.19 -17.86
CA VAL A 164 -18.39 -8.23 -17.07
C VAL A 164 -18.98 -7.60 -15.81
N SER A 165 -20.25 -7.88 -15.55
CA SER A 165 -20.87 -7.53 -14.27
C SER A 165 -20.29 -8.39 -13.15
N CYS A 166 -19.90 -7.75 -12.04
CA CYS A 166 -19.31 -8.45 -10.90
C CYS A 166 -20.23 -9.58 -10.39
N PHE A 167 -21.55 -9.34 -10.34
CA PHE A 167 -22.56 -10.31 -9.89
C PHE A 167 -22.82 -11.47 -10.86
N PHE A 168 -22.53 -11.29 -12.15
CA PHE A 168 -22.75 -12.31 -13.19
C PHE A 168 -21.46 -12.93 -13.72
N SER A 169 -20.33 -12.64 -13.07
CA SER A 169 -19.00 -13.15 -13.47
C SER A 169 -18.94 -14.68 -13.58
N GLN A 170 -19.72 -15.42 -12.79
CA GLN A 170 -19.79 -16.89 -12.88
C GLN A 170 -20.39 -17.39 -14.22
N ASN A 171 -21.25 -16.61 -14.88
CA ASN A 171 -21.81 -16.96 -16.18
C ASN A 171 -20.75 -16.86 -17.28
N GLU A 172 -19.90 -15.84 -17.20
CA GLU A 172 -18.81 -15.58 -18.15
C GLU A 172 -17.58 -16.47 -17.88
N PHE A 173 -17.39 -16.88 -16.63
CA PHE A 173 -16.27 -17.69 -16.18
C PHE A 173 -16.74 -18.98 -15.48
N PRO A 174 -17.06 -20.03 -16.24
CA PRO A 174 -17.40 -21.34 -15.67
C PRO A 174 -16.31 -21.82 -14.70
N GLY A 175 -16.72 -22.35 -13.54
CA GLY A 175 -15.80 -22.80 -12.49
C GLY A 175 -15.36 -21.71 -11.50
N LEU A 176 -15.67 -20.44 -11.77
CA LEU A 176 -15.55 -19.38 -10.77
C LEU A 176 -16.66 -19.53 -9.71
N ASP A 177 -16.28 -19.63 -8.44
CA ASP A 177 -17.20 -19.45 -7.32
C ASP A 177 -16.67 -18.32 -6.43
N ALA A 178 -17.39 -17.20 -6.45
CA ALA A 178 -17.07 -15.99 -5.71
C ALA A 178 -18.20 -15.60 -4.74
N ALA A 179 -19.05 -16.53 -4.32
CA ALA A 179 -20.22 -16.23 -3.51
C ALA A 179 -19.91 -15.45 -2.22
N GLU A 180 -18.89 -15.88 -1.46
CA GLU A 180 -18.46 -15.18 -0.23
C GLU A 180 -17.91 -13.78 -0.53
N PHE A 181 -17.21 -13.60 -1.65
CA PHE A 181 -16.72 -12.29 -2.08
C PHE A 181 -17.88 -11.36 -2.44
N LEU A 182 -18.88 -11.87 -3.17
CA LEU A 182 -20.07 -11.10 -3.54
C LEU A 182 -20.93 -10.71 -2.33
N GLU A 183 -20.97 -11.53 -1.28
CA GLU A 183 -21.61 -11.15 -0.01
C GLU A 183 -20.94 -9.89 0.57
N LYS A 184 -19.61 -9.89 0.71
CA LYS A 184 -18.87 -8.73 1.23
C LYS A 184 -18.97 -7.51 0.31
N TYR A 185 -19.03 -7.74 -1.00
CA TYR A 185 -19.25 -6.66 -1.97
C TYR A 185 -20.61 -5.99 -1.77
N LYS A 186 -21.67 -6.77 -1.52
CA LYS A 186 -23.00 -6.23 -1.18
C LYS A 186 -22.96 -5.44 0.12
N ASP A 187 -22.35 -5.98 1.17
CA ASP A 187 -22.19 -5.29 2.46
C ASP A 187 -21.53 -3.90 2.28
N ALA A 188 -20.48 -3.83 1.46
CA ALA A 188 -19.78 -2.58 1.15
C ALA A 188 -20.66 -1.62 0.31
N LYS A 189 -21.35 -2.15 -0.70
CA LYS A 189 -22.25 -1.36 -1.57
C LYS A 189 -23.43 -0.77 -0.81
N GLU A 190 -24.04 -1.52 0.10
CA GLU A 190 -25.18 -1.07 0.91
C GLU A 190 -24.76 -0.06 1.97
N SER A 191 -23.59 -0.25 2.60
CA SER A 191 -23.09 0.66 3.62
C SER A 191 -22.50 1.96 3.05
N LEU A 192 -22.10 1.98 1.78
CA LEU A 192 -21.36 3.08 1.13
C LEU A 192 -20.09 3.49 1.88
N THR A 193 -19.50 2.56 2.64
CA THR A 193 -18.25 2.78 3.37
C THR A 193 -17.18 1.77 2.97
N PRO A 194 -15.88 2.14 3.03
CA PRO A 194 -14.80 1.19 2.78
C PRO A 194 -14.85 -0.01 3.72
N LEU A 195 -14.89 -1.21 3.14
CA LEU A 195 -14.94 -2.47 3.87
C LEU A 195 -13.66 -3.27 3.64
N PHE A 196 -13.01 -3.67 4.73
CA PHE A 196 -11.91 -4.63 4.68
C PHE A 196 -12.47 -6.05 4.85
N TYR A 197 -12.14 -6.93 3.91
CA TYR A 197 -12.47 -8.34 3.98
C TYR A 197 -11.19 -9.17 4.12
N GLU A 198 -11.27 -10.25 4.89
CA GLU A 198 -10.12 -11.11 5.16
C GLU A 198 -10.52 -12.59 5.02
N ASN A 199 -9.64 -13.37 4.40
CA ASN A 199 -9.74 -14.82 4.25
C ASN A 199 -11.04 -15.31 3.61
N VAL A 200 -11.57 -14.53 2.66
CA VAL A 200 -12.73 -14.90 1.84
C VAL A 200 -12.34 -15.99 0.87
N GLN A 201 -13.12 -17.07 0.80
CA GLN A 201 -12.82 -18.19 -0.08
C GLN A 201 -13.37 -17.95 -1.49
N VAL A 202 -12.53 -18.19 -2.50
CA VAL A 202 -12.89 -18.14 -3.92
C VAL A 202 -12.36 -19.37 -4.65
N LEU A 203 -13.21 -20.03 -5.42
CA LEU A 203 -12.80 -21.04 -6.39
C LEU A 203 -12.52 -20.33 -7.72
N THR A 204 -11.30 -20.41 -8.22
CA THR A 204 -10.96 -19.85 -9.53
C THR A 204 -11.43 -20.76 -10.67
N PRO A 205 -11.61 -20.25 -11.91
CA PRO A 205 -11.95 -21.08 -13.07
C PRO A 205 -11.01 -22.26 -13.33
N GLY A 206 -9.74 -22.15 -12.89
CA GLY A 206 -8.77 -23.25 -12.93
C GLY A 206 -8.87 -24.26 -11.78
N GLU A 207 -10.03 -24.32 -11.10
CA GLU A 207 -10.33 -25.21 -9.96
C GLU A 207 -9.42 -25.02 -8.73
N ARG A 208 -8.70 -23.90 -8.65
CA ARG A 208 -7.87 -23.59 -7.47
C ARG A 208 -8.73 -22.90 -6.42
N LYS A 209 -8.75 -23.47 -5.20
CA LYS A 209 -9.31 -22.83 -4.02
C LYS A 209 -8.32 -21.80 -3.49
N THR A 210 -8.75 -20.56 -3.38
CA THR A 210 -7.93 -19.43 -2.94
C THR A 210 -8.57 -18.72 -1.77
N TYR A 211 -7.72 -18.16 -0.91
CA TYR A 211 -8.14 -17.24 0.15
C TYR A 211 -7.74 -15.84 -0.26
N LEU A 212 -8.72 -14.95 -0.33
CA LEU A 212 -8.55 -13.57 -0.76
C LEU A 212 -8.75 -12.62 0.42
N SER A 213 -7.97 -11.54 0.44
CA SER A 213 -8.12 -10.45 1.41
C SER A 213 -7.87 -9.12 0.74
N GLY A 214 -8.56 -8.08 1.18
CA GLY A 214 -8.41 -6.76 0.59
C GLY A 214 -9.49 -5.78 1.01
N TRP A 215 -9.60 -4.71 0.24
CA TRP A 215 -10.55 -3.63 0.44
C TRP A 215 -11.57 -3.57 -0.68
N MET A 216 -12.80 -3.27 -0.30
CA MET A 216 -13.88 -2.83 -1.18
C MET A 216 -14.17 -1.38 -0.83
N ILE A 217 -13.98 -0.48 -1.79
CA ILE A 217 -14.04 0.97 -1.58
C ILE A 217 -15.13 1.50 -2.51
N PRO A 218 -16.34 1.79 -1.99
CA PRO A 218 -17.41 2.35 -2.80
C PRO A 218 -17.03 3.74 -3.29
N ASN A 219 -17.19 3.98 -4.58
CA ASN A 219 -17.10 5.33 -5.15
C ASN A 219 -18.47 5.98 -4.98
N VAL A 220 -18.52 7.16 -4.36
CA VAL A 220 -19.78 7.86 -4.07
C VAL A 220 -19.76 9.24 -4.71
N VAL A 221 -20.76 9.54 -5.52
CA VAL A 221 -20.97 10.86 -6.15
C VAL A 221 -22.35 11.36 -5.72
N ASP A 222 -22.44 12.57 -5.18
CA ASP A 222 -23.68 13.17 -4.67
C ASP A 222 -24.45 12.28 -3.67
N GLY A 223 -23.71 11.53 -2.84
CA GLY A 223 -24.28 10.61 -1.86
C GLY A 223 -24.84 9.31 -2.44
N GLN A 224 -24.68 9.08 -3.75
CA GLN A 224 -25.14 7.87 -4.44
C GLN A 224 -23.96 6.99 -4.84
N TYR A 225 -24.23 5.69 -4.88
CA TYR A 225 -23.27 4.70 -5.36
C TYR A 225 -22.92 4.95 -6.83
N ASN A 226 -21.64 5.06 -7.14
CA ASN A 226 -21.09 5.26 -8.48
C ASN A 226 -20.01 4.22 -8.80
N GLY A 227 -20.17 3.00 -8.28
CA GLY A 227 -19.25 1.89 -8.50
C GLY A 227 -18.33 1.58 -7.33
N MET A 228 -17.41 0.64 -7.53
CA MET A 228 -16.57 0.09 -6.47
C MET A 228 -15.13 -0.07 -6.95
N THR A 229 -14.17 0.33 -6.12
CA THR A 229 -12.77 -0.08 -6.26
C THR A 229 -12.49 -1.28 -5.36
N CYS A 230 -12.11 -2.40 -5.96
CA CYS A 230 -11.78 -3.63 -5.24
C CYS A 230 -10.28 -3.90 -5.34
N THR A 231 -9.66 -4.15 -4.19
CA THR A 231 -8.30 -4.67 -4.11
C THR A 231 -8.36 -6.13 -3.68
N ILE A 232 -7.50 -6.97 -4.24
CA ILE A 232 -7.44 -8.41 -3.98
C ILE A 232 -6.01 -8.82 -3.73
N ARG A 233 -5.77 -9.48 -2.61
CA ARG A 233 -4.51 -10.15 -2.30
C ARG A 233 -4.77 -11.64 -2.08
N ASP A 234 -4.00 -12.47 -2.77
CA ASP A 234 -3.96 -13.90 -2.48
C ASP A 234 -3.21 -14.14 -1.16
N THR A 235 -3.92 -14.65 -0.16
CA THR A 235 -3.39 -15.03 1.15
C THR A 235 -3.36 -16.54 1.36
N THR A 236 -3.61 -17.33 0.31
CA THR A 236 -3.76 -18.80 0.35
C THR A 236 -2.57 -19.46 1.03
N ARG A 237 -1.35 -19.17 0.56
CA ARG A 237 -0.13 -19.74 1.14
C ARG A 237 0.00 -19.45 2.64
N SER A 238 -0.32 -18.22 3.06
CA SER A 238 -0.24 -17.84 4.48
C SER A 238 -1.28 -18.58 5.32
N GLN A 239 -2.49 -18.74 4.78
CA GLN A 239 -3.57 -19.48 5.44
C GLN A 239 -3.26 -20.98 5.53
N GLU A 240 -2.79 -21.60 4.45
CA GLU A 240 -2.38 -23.00 4.43
C GLU A 240 -1.25 -23.28 5.41
N LEU A 241 -0.21 -22.43 5.44
CA LEU A 241 0.89 -22.56 6.41
C LEU A 241 0.39 -22.42 7.86
N THR A 242 -0.49 -21.45 8.11
CA THR A 242 -1.09 -21.26 9.45
C THR A 242 -1.91 -22.47 9.87
N MET A 243 -2.69 -23.05 8.95
CA MET A 243 -3.48 -24.25 9.18
C MET A 243 -2.58 -25.48 9.43
N LEU A 244 -1.52 -25.67 8.64
CA LEU A 244 -0.56 -26.76 8.81
C LEU A 244 0.13 -26.69 10.18
N LEU A 245 0.55 -25.49 10.61
CA LEU A 245 1.13 -25.28 11.94
C LEU A 245 0.12 -25.60 13.05
N SER A 246 -1.13 -25.14 12.90
CA SER A 246 -2.22 -25.43 13.84
C SER A 246 -2.49 -26.93 13.97
N ILE A 247 -2.61 -27.64 12.84
CA ILE A 247 -2.80 -29.09 12.79
C ILE A 247 -1.62 -29.83 13.44
N THR A 248 -0.39 -29.37 13.17
CA THR A 248 0.82 -29.96 13.77
C THR A 248 0.79 -29.83 15.29
N LEU A 249 0.43 -28.66 15.81
CA LEU A 249 0.29 -28.43 17.25
C LEU A 249 -0.84 -29.29 17.85
N ASP A 250 -1.96 -29.45 17.15
CA ASP A 250 -3.09 -30.27 17.59
C ASP A 250 -2.80 -31.78 17.59
N ASN A 251 -1.91 -32.26 16.72
CA ASN A 251 -1.44 -33.65 16.69
C ASN A 251 -0.24 -33.93 17.62
N SER A 252 0.28 -32.91 18.29
CA SER A 252 1.35 -33.09 19.29
C SER A 252 0.88 -34.02 20.43
N PRO A 253 1.74 -34.95 20.91
CA PRO A 253 1.41 -35.81 22.05
C PRO A 253 1.31 -35.03 23.37
N TYR A 254 1.77 -33.77 23.39
CA TYR A 254 1.78 -32.91 24.56
C TYR A 254 0.63 -31.91 24.55
N ALA A 255 0.15 -31.54 25.74
CA ALA A 255 -0.74 -30.40 25.89
C ALA A 255 0.09 -29.11 25.79
N ILE A 256 -0.27 -28.24 24.84
CA ILE A 256 0.48 -27.03 24.50
C ILE A 256 -0.43 -25.80 24.65
N GLY A 257 0.10 -24.75 25.27
CA GLY A 257 -0.46 -23.40 25.26
C GLY A 257 0.61 -22.40 24.82
N ILE A 258 0.24 -21.45 23.97
CA ILE A 258 1.14 -20.42 23.44
C ILE A 258 0.48 -19.06 23.65
N SER A 259 1.24 -18.10 24.14
CA SER A 259 0.79 -16.72 24.32
C SER A 259 1.78 -15.74 23.73
N LYS A 260 1.27 -14.72 23.02
CA LYS A 260 2.07 -13.55 22.65
C LYS A 260 2.22 -12.61 23.85
N LYS A 261 3.41 -12.04 24.04
CA LYS A 261 3.61 -10.99 25.04
C LYS A 261 2.91 -9.71 24.55
N ARG A 262 2.11 -9.06 25.40
CA ARG A 262 1.53 -7.74 25.06
C ARG A 262 2.68 -6.75 24.80
N SER A 263 2.65 -6.08 23.65
CA SER A 263 3.46 -4.89 23.43
C SER A 263 2.88 -3.74 24.26
N GLU A 264 3.73 -2.93 24.88
CA GLU A 264 3.32 -1.70 25.54
C GLU A 264 2.57 -0.81 24.52
N GLY A 265 1.33 -0.43 24.83
CA GLY A 265 0.49 0.42 23.97
C GLY A 265 -0.36 -0.31 22.91
N GLY A 266 -0.34 -1.64 22.82
CA GLY A 266 -1.15 -2.38 21.84
C GLY A 266 -2.61 -2.59 22.29
N THR A 267 -3.57 -2.07 21.52
CA THR A 267 -5.02 -2.34 21.66
C THR A 267 -5.44 -3.73 21.19
N HIS A 268 -4.54 -4.51 20.59
CA HIS A 268 -4.85 -5.84 20.07
C HIS A 268 -4.95 -6.86 21.21
N GLY A 269 -6.04 -7.65 21.21
CA GLY A 269 -6.31 -8.69 22.20
C GLY A 269 -5.13 -9.64 22.39
N THR A 270 -4.99 -10.19 23.61
CA THR A 270 -3.97 -11.20 23.91
C THR A 270 -4.08 -12.37 22.93
N THR A 271 -3.13 -12.50 22.00
CA THR A 271 -3.05 -13.68 21.13
C THR A 271 -2.69 -14.88 21.99
N TYR A 272 -3.66 -15.78 22.18
CA TYR A 272 -3.52 -16.97 22.99
C TYR A 272 -4.04 -18.18 22.23
N PHE A 273 -3.22 -19.22 22.17
CA PHE A 273 -3.51 -20.47 21.51
C PHE A 273 -3.39 -21.61 22.52
N THR A 274 -4.27 -22.59 22.42
CA THR A 274 -4.08 -23.91 23.03
C THR A 274 -4.23 -24.95 21.97
N ASN A 275 -3.59 -26.10 22.12
CA ASN A 275 -3.84 -27.24 21.23
C ASN A 275 -4.99 -28.13 21.77
N LYS A 276 -5.45 -29.05 20.92
CA LYS A 276 -6.50 -30.03 21.21
C LYS A 276 -6.24 -30.79 22.51
N LYS A 277 -4.99 -31.22 22.75
CA LYS A 277 -4.63 -31.99 23.95
C LYS A 277 -4.76 -31.15 25.22
N MET A 278 -4.37 -29.88 25.20
CA MET A 278 -4.55 -28.94 26.32
C MET A 278 -6.03 -28.73 26.62
N ARG A 279 -6.84 -28.50 25.58
CA ARG A 279 -8.31 -28.36 25.71
C ARG A 279 -8.94 -29.59 26.34
N GLN A 280 -8.57 -30.78 25.88
CA GLN A 280 -9.08 -32.05 26.41
C GLN A 280 -8.66 -32.28 27.86
N LEU A 281 -7.41 -32.00 28.20
CA LEU A 281 -6.87 -32.22 29.54
C LEU A 281 -7.59 -31.35 30.58
N PHE A 282 -7.87 -30.08 30.24
CA PHE A 282 -8.41 -29.09 31.16
C PHE A 282 -9.87 -28.72 30.90
N GLY A 283 -10.62 -29.57 30.19
CA GLY A 283 -12.07 -29.40 29.99
C GLY A 283 -12.47 -28.14 29.20
N GLN A 284 -11.65 -27.69 28.26
CA GLN A 284 -11.86 -26.47 27.46
C GLN A 284 -12.22 -26.76 25.99
N ASN A 285 -12.78 -27.94 25.67
CA ASN A 285 -13.10 -28.33 24.29
C ASN A 285 -14.16 -27.43 23.64
N ALA A 286 -15.14 -26.95 24.42
CA ALA A 286 -16.23 -26.08 23.95
C ALA A 286 -15.93 -24.59 24.11
N THR A 287 -14.69 -24.22 24.45
CA THR A 287 -14.32 -22.81 24.63
C THR A 287 -14.08 -22.15 23.28
N ASP A 288 -14.68 -20.98 23.07
CA ASP A 288 -14.34 -20.11 21.95
C ASP A 288 -13.00 -19.42 22.23
N TYR A 289 -11.99 -19.76 21.42
CA TYR A 289 -10.64 -19.22 21.56
C TYR A 289 -10.43 -17.89 20.83
N LYS A 290 -11.41 -17.39 20.07
CA LYS A 290 -11.32 -16.06 19.45
C LYS A 290 -11.34 -14.94 20.50
N ASN A 291 -11.98 -15.18 21.65
CA ASN A 291 -12.24 -14.15 22.67
C ASN A 291 -11.74 -14.49 24.08
N ILE A 292 -11.20 -15.69 24.33
CA ILE A 292 -10.75 -16.06 25.68
C ILE A 292 -9.44 -15.37 26.06
N SER A 293 -9.42 -14.75 27.24
CA SER A 293 -8.17 -14.22 27.80
C SER A 293 -7.29 -15.35 28.37
N ILE A 294 -5.96 -15.13 28.37
CA ILE A 294 -5.02 -16.08 29.01
C ILE A 294 -5.43 -16.35 30.46
N LYS A 295 -5.83 -15.29 31.18
CA LYS A 295 -6.27 -15.40 32.58
C LYS A 295 -7.45 -16.34 32.71
N GLU A 296 -8.49 -16.16 31.90
CA GLU A 296 -9.67 -17.02 31.92
C GLU A 296 -9.35 -18.48 31.58
N SER A 297 -8.47 -18.73 30.61
CA SER A 297 -8.04 -20.10 30.28
C SER A 297 -7.26 -20.75 31.43
N LEU A 298 -6.40 -19.99 32.11
CA LEU A 298 -5.70 -20.47 33.31
C LEU A 298 -6.66 -20.72 34.47
N ASP A 299 -7.68 -19.88 34.66
CA ASP A 299 -8.74 -20.08 35.66
C ASP A 299 -9.52 -21.37 35.39
N LYS A 300 -9.78 -21.69 34.11
CA LYS A 300 -10.36 -22.97 33.70
C LYS A 300 -9.42 -24.15 34.00
N CYS A 301 -8.12 -24.04 33.71
CA CYS A 301 -7.12 -25.05 34.07
C CYS A 301 -7.06 -25.32 35.58
N GLU A 302 -7.18 -24.26 36.40
CA GLU A 302 -7.06 -24.35 37.85
C GLU A 302 -8.06 -25.34 38.47
N LYS A 303 -9.27 -25.44 37.90
CA LYS A 303 -10.33 -26.35 38.36
C LYS A 303 -9.91 -27.82 38.35
N PHE A 304 -8.93 -28.18 37.53
CA PHE A 304 -8.43 -29.55 37.39
C PHE A 304 -7.10 -29.79 38.12
N ILE A 305 -6.57 -28.80 38.86
CA ILE A 305 -5.26 -28.89 39.53
C ILE A 305 -5.45 -28.92 41.05
N ARG A 306 -5.07 -30.02 41.70
CA ARG A 306 -5.18 -30.18 43.17
C ARG A 306 -4.21 -29.28 43.93
N ASN A 307 -2.97 -29.12 43.45
CA ASN A 307 -1.96 -28.23 44.03
C ASN A 307 -1.97 -26.82 43.40
N LYS A 308 -3.18 -26.27 43.15
CA LYS A 308 -3.41 -25.01 42.46
C LYS A 308 -2.67 -23.79 43.03
N LYS A 309 -2.56 -23.67 44.36
CA LYS A 309 -1.82 -22.57 45.01
C LYS A 309 -0.33 -22.55 44.62
N THR A 310 0.31 -23.72 44.62
CA THR A 310 1.70 -23.88 44.19
C THR A 310 1.86 -23.58 42.71
N TRP A 311 0.90 -24.02 41.89
CA TRP A 311 0.90 -23.78 40.45
C TRP A 311 0.73 -22.29 40.11
N ARG A 312 -0.18 -21.57 40.77
CA ARG A 312 -0.34 -20.11 40.58
C ARG A 312 0.93 -19.33 40.90
N LYS A 313 1.53 -19.61 42.07
CA LYS A 313 2.80 -18.98 42.48
C LYS A 313 3.92 -19.25 41.46
N PHE A 314 3.98 -20.47 40.92
CA PHE A 314 4.93 -20.82 39.85
C PHE A 314 4.70 -19.97 38.59
N LEU A 315 3.45 -19.83 38.12
CA LEU A 315 3.16 -19.02 36.93
C LEU A 315 3.54 -17.56 37.12
N GLU A 316 3.18 -16.95 38.26
CA GLU A 316 3.47 -15.55 38.57
C GLU A 316 4.99 -15.29 38.61
N GLN A 317 5.74 -16.14 39.29
CA GLN A 317 7.20 -15.99 39.42
C GLN A 317 7.91 -16.12 38.07
N HIS A 318 7.53 -17.09 37.26
CA HIS A 318 8.21 -17.37 36.00
C HIS A 318 7.74 -16.45 34.86
N ALA A 319 6.49 -15.97 34.89
CA ALA A 319 6.03 -14.92 33.99
C ALA A 319 6.77 -13.61 34.24
N ALA A 320 6.95 -13.21 35.50
CA ALA A 320 7.67 -11.99 35.87
C ALA A 320 9.18 -12.06 35.54
N LYS A 321 9.82 -13.20 35.82
CA LYS A 321 11.28 -13.36 35.62
C LYS A 321 11.68 -13.70 34.18
N GLY A 322 10.74 -14.07 33.32
CA GLY A 322 11.06 -14.50 31.94
C GLY A 322 11.90 -15.77 31.87
N THR A 323 12.00 -16.57 32.94
CA THR A 323 12.84 -17.76 32.97
C THR A 323 12.06 -19.02 32.62
N LYS A 324 12.77 -20.01 32.07
CA LYS A 324 12.27 -21.38 31.94
C LYS A 324 12.07 -21.98 33.32
N GLY A 325 10.94 -22.66 33.51
CA GLY A 325 10.61 -23.33 34.76
C GLY A 325 9.74 -24.55 34.53
N SER A 326 9.74 -25.49 35.47
CA SER A 326 8.80 -26.60 35.46
C SER A 326 8.28 -26.96 36.84
N LEU A 327 7.00 -27.35 36.90
CA LEU A 327 6.32 -27.78 38.12
C LEU A 327 5.53 -29.06 37.85
N VAL A 328 5.54 -30.02 38.77
CA VAL A 328 4.63 -31.17 38.73
C VAL A 328 3.28 -30.76 39.31
N ILE A 329 2.24 -30.84 38.49
CA ILE A 329 0.84 -30.64 38.89
C ILE A 329 0.18 -32.00 39.14
N ARG A 330 -0.68 -32.04 40.17
CA ARG A 330 -1.54 -33.18 40.49
C ARG A 330 -2.92 -32.92 39.92
N HIS A 331 -3.31 -33.67 38.90
CA HIS A 331 -4.56 -33.46 38.20
C HIS A 331 -5.73 -34.15 38.93
N THR A 332 -6.95 -33.65 38.75
CA THR A 332 -8.16 -34.21 39.39
C THR A 332 -8.43 -35.66 38.96
N ASN A 333 -8.07 -36.03 37.74
CA ASN A 333 -8.10 -37.40 37.20
C ASN A 333 -7.11 -38.40 37.86
N GLY A 334 -6.35 -37.98 38.89
CA GLY A 334 -5.44 -38.83 39.65
C GLY A 334 -4.03 -38.97 39.05
N LYS A 335 -3.78 -38.47 37.84
CA LYS A 335 -2.45 -38.48 37.21
C LYS A 335 -1.62 -37.26 37.57
N GLN A 336 -0.31 -37.35 37.36
CA GLN A 336 0.63 -36.25 37.53
C GLN A 336 1.14 -35.78 36.18
N TYR A 337 1.27 -34.46 36.02
CA TYR A 337 1.77 -33.87 34.80
C TYR A 337 2.87 -32.86 35.13
N LYS A 338 3.95 -32.87 34.37
CA LYS A 338 4.98 -31.84 34.40
C LYS A 338 4.53 -30.68 33.52
N TRP A 339 4.20 -29.56 34.14
CA TRP A 339 3.96 -28.28 33.49
C TRP A 339 5.29 -27.55 33.30
N THR A 340 5.73 -27.37 32.07
CA THR A 340 6.92 -26.60 31.71
C THR A 340 6.49 -25.30 31.08
N SER A 341 7.16 -24.19 31.44
CA SER A 341 6.88 -22.88 30.88
C SER A 341 8.19 -22.20 30.50
N GLU A 342 8.28 -21.71 29.26
CA GLU A 342 9.48 -21.09 28.70
C GLU A 342 9.14 -19.92 27.77
N ASN A 343 10.07 -18.98 27.61
CA ASN A 343 9.90 -17.88 26.67
C ASN A 343 10.09 -18.36 25.24
N LEU A 344 9.26 -17.82 24.35
CA LEU A 344 9.52 -17.79 22.92
C LEU A 344 10.29 -16.52 22.62
N LEU A 345 11.46 -16.67 21.99
CA LEU A 345 12.30 -15.55 21.60
C LEU A 345 12.06 -15.22 20.12
N ASP A 346 12.17 -13.95 19.75
CA ASP A 346 12.26 -13.55 18.34
C ASP A 346 13.65 -13.82 17.76
N ASN A 347 13.85 -13.44 16.50
CA ASN A 347 15.12 -13.65 15.79
C ASN A 347 16.31 -12.90 16.41
N ASP A 348 16.06 -11.87 17.22
CA ASP A 348 17.08 -11.10 17.93
C ASP A 348 17.33 -11.63 19.37
N GLY A 349 16.69 -12.74 19.74
CA GLY A 349 16.78 -13.31 21.07
C GLY A 349 15.95 -12.58 22.13
N LYS A 350 15.08 -11.64 21.75
CA LYS A 350 14.22 -10.91 22.69
C LYS A 350 12.94 -11.69 22.99
N PRO A 351 12.38 -11.63 24.21
CA PRO A 351 11.14 -12.32 24.54
C PRO A 351 9.94 -11.82 23.71
N TRP A 352 9.44 -12.67 22.82
CA TRP A 352 8.29 -12.42 21.94
C TRP A 352 6.97 -13.00 22.48
N GLY A 353 7.08 -14.12 23.19
CA GLY A 353 5.94 -14.82 23.73
C GLY A 353 6.33 -15.85 24.77
N ARG A 354 5.40 -16.75 25.08
CA ARG A 354 5.60 -17.81 26.05
C ARG A 354 4.89 -19.08 25.61
N MET A 355 5.53 -20.21 25.85
CA MET A 355 5.00 -21.54 25.60
C MET A 355 4.88 -22.31 26.92
N ALA A 356 3.76 -22.98 27.10
CA ALA A 356 3.49 -23.91 28.17
C ALA A 356 3.31 -25.32 27.58
N ILE A 357 4.08 -26.28 28.07
CA ILE A 357 4.00 -27.69 27.67
C ILE A 357 3.66 -28.53 28.90
N VAL A 358 2.60 -29.31 28.82
CA VAL A 358 2.12 -30.20 29.88
C VAL A 358 2.27 -31.64 29.42
N LYS A 359 3.15 -32.38 30.10
CA LYS A 359 3.49 -33.77 29.79
C LYS A 359 3.15 -34.68 30.96
N GLU A 360 2.52 -35.82 30.72
CA GLU A 360 2.26 -36.81 31.77
C GLU A 360 3.60 -37.34 32.32
N VAL A 361 3.70 -37.39 33.65
CA VAL A 361 4.85 -38.01 34.31
C VAL A 361 4.57 -39.52 34.33
N GLY A 362 5.33 -40.30 33.57
CA GLY A 362 5.20 -41.75 33.60
C GLY A 362 5.43 -42.28 35.01
N LYS A 363 4.74 -43.37 35.39
CA LYS A 363 5.12 -44.15 36.57
C LYS A 363 6.55 -44.61 36.32
N GLY A 364 7.53 -44.05 37.03
CA GLY A 364 8.90 -44.52 36.94
C GLY A 364 8.90 -46.02 37.18
N ARG A 365 9.60 -46.79 36.33
CA ARG A 365 10.07 -48.12 36.72
C ARG A 365 10.80 -47.90 38.04
N ARG A 366 10.26 -48.41 39.14
CA ARG A 366 11.04 -48.62 40.36
C ARG A 366 12.23 -49.46 39.89
N LYS A 367 13.43 -48.87 39.87
CA LYS A 367 14.63 -49.69 40.01
C LYS A 367 14.50 -50.29 41.41
N GLU A 368 14.10 -51.55 41.46
CA GLU A 368 14.40 -52.39 42.61
C GLU A 368 15.90 -52.55 42.60
N ASP A 369 16.58 -51.74 43.41
CA ASP A 369 17.96 -52.02 43.78
C ASP A 369 17.91 -53.32 44.60
N ARG A 370 18.44 -54.40 44.01
CA ARG A 370 18.85 -55.62 44.71
C ARG A 370 20.36 -55.68 44.73
#